data_AF-A0A2D8NZ06-F1
#
_entry.id   AF-A0A2D8NZ06-F1
#
_cell.length_a   1.000
_cell.length_b   1.000
_cell.length_c   1.000
_cell.angle_alpha   90.00
_cell.angle_beta   90.00
_cell.angle_gamma   90.00
#
_symmetry.space_group_name_H-M   'P 1'
#
loop_
_entity.id
_entity.type
_entity.pdbx_description
1 polymer ?
#
loop_
_entity_poly.entity_id
_entity_poly.type
_entity_poly.pdbx_seq_one_letter_code
_entity_poly.pdbx_strand_id
1 'polypeptide(L)'
;MLRFLIPFLALVLFMGYTVFAIATSEQSLGQFASELMSRPTSALVVFDVYLALLMIATWMFFDARKRGHGPGYLSLFYLITFCFGSAGPLAYLTLRGWHDYRRTRR
;
A
#
# COMPACT_ATOMS: atom_id res chain seq x y z
N MET A 1 7.95 10.47 -16.21
CA MET A 1 9.00 9.98 -15.31
C MET A 1 8.64 10.16 -13.84
N LEU A 2 8.32 11.39 -13.38
CA LEU A 2 7.91 11.65 -11.98
C LEU A 2 6.75 10.79 -11.46
N ARG A 3 5.71 10.56 -12.29
CA ARG A 3 4.55 9.69 -11.96
C ARG A 3 4.92 8.24 -11.62
N PHE A 4 6.09 7.78 -12.07
CA PHE A 4 6.65 6.47 -11.72
C PHE A 4 7.64 6.59 -10.55
N LEU A 5 8.56 7.56 -10.65
CA LEU A 5 9.69 7.68 -9.73
C LEU A 5 9.26 7.95 -8.28
N ILE A 6 8.27 8.83 -8.08
CA ILE A 6 7.80 9.20 -6.74
C ILE A 6 7.20 7.99 -6.00
N PRO A 7 6.18 7.28 -6.53
CA PRO A 7 5.63 6.13 -5.83
C PRO A 7 6.63 4.98 -5.70
N PHE A 8 7.54 4.81 -6.66
CA PHE A 8 8.59 3.80 -6.58
C PHE A 8 9.57 4.07 -5.45
N LEU A 9 10.09 5.30 -5.33
CA LEU A 9 10.99 5.67 -4.24
C LEU A 9 10.30 5.55 -2.88
N ALA A 10 9.05 6.01 -2.78
CA ALA A 10 8.25 5.85 -1.56
C ALA A 10 8.06 4.36 -1.21
N LEU A 11 7.81 3.50 -2.19
CA LEU A 11 7.70 2.05 -1.98
C LEU A 11 9.01 1.45 -1.46
N VAL A 12 10.14 1.77 -2.08
CA VAL A 12 11.46 1.26 -1.68
C VAL A 12 11.80 1.71 -0.26
N LEU A 13 11.60 2.98 0.06
CA LEU A 13 11.86 3.52 1.40
C LEU A 13 10.94 2.90 2.44
N PHE A 14 9.64 2.81 2.15
CA PHE A 14 8.66 2.21 3.04
C PHE A 14 8.98 0.75 3.31
N MET A 15 9.18 -0.06 2.26
CA MET A 15 9.52 -1.48 2.42
C MET A 15 10.87 -1.69 3.10
N GLY A 16 11.87 -0.85 2.79
CA GLY A 16 13.17 -0.89 3.47
C GLY A 16 13.03 -0.65 4.97
N TYR A 17 12.25 0.36 5.36
CA TYR A 17 11.95 0.62 6.76
C TYR A 17 11.13 -0.49 7.41
N THR A 18 10.13 -1.05 6.72
CA THR A 18 9.33 -2.18 7.22
C THR A 18 10.20 -3.39 7.50
N VAL A 19 11.10 -3.75 6.57
CA VAL A 19 12.02 -4.88 6.75
C VAL A 19 12.98 -4.61 7.91
N PHE A 20 13.55 -3.41 7.98
CA PHE A 20 14.41 -3.01 9.09
C PHE A 20 13.68 -3.14 10.43
N ALA A 21 12.49 -2.55 10.55
CA ALA A 21 11.69 -2.57 11.77
C ALA A 21 11.34 -3.99 12.20
N ILE A 22 10.94 -4.86 11.27
CA ILE A 22 10.64 -6.28 11.57
C ILE A 22 11.92 -7.01 11.99
N ALA A 23 13.05 -6.78 11.32
CA ALA A 23 14.31 -7.46 11.60
C ALA A 23 14.93 -7.06 12.95
N THR A 24 14.71 -5.83 13.40
CA THR A 24 15.22 -5.33 14.69
C THR A 24 14.21 -5.45 15.83
N SER A 25 12.99 -5.89 15.55
CA SER A 25 11.92 -5.98 16.55
C SER A 25 12.09 -7.23 17.41
N GLU A 26 12.15 -7.05 18.73
CA GLU A 26 12.10 -8.16 19.69
C GLU A 26 10.69 -8.76 19.81
N GLN A 27 9.66 -7.98 19.45
CA GLN A 27 8.27 -8.40 19.46
C GLN A 27 7.84 -8.96 18.09
N SER A 28 6.95 -9.94 18.12
CA SER A 28 6.28 -10.41 16.91
C SER A 28 5.26 -9.38 16.39
N LEU A 29 4.94 -9.45 15.09
CA LEU A 29 3.91 -8.59 14.47
C LEU A 29 2.54 -8.72 15.16
N GLY A 30 2.17 -9.93 15.59
CA GLY A 30 0.91 -10.17 16.30
C GLY A 30 0.88 -9.51 17.68
N GLN A 31 2.00 -9.55 18.41
CA GLN A 31 2.13 -8.87 19.70
C GLN A 31 2.04 -7.36 19.52
N PHE A 32 2.78 -6.79 18.57
CA PHE A 32 2.67 -5.37 18.22
C PHE A 32 1.23 -4.96 17.90
N ALA A 33 0.52 -5.74 17.08
CA ALA A 33 -0.87 -5.47 16.74
C ALA A 33 -1.79 -5.52 17.98
N SER A 34 -1.60 -6.52 18.85
CA SER A 34 -2.37 -6.63 20.10
C SER A 34 -2.13 -5.45 21.03
N GLU A 35 -0.89 -4.97 21.11
CA GLU A 35 -0.51 -3.82 21.93
C GLU A 35 -1.13 -2.53 21.36
N LEU A 36 -1.13 -2.34 20.04
CA LEU A 36 -1.80 -1.21 19.39
C LEU A 36 -3.29 -1.16 19.71
N MET A 37 -3.95 -2.32 19.77
CA MET A 37 -5.37 -2.41 20.10
C MET A 37 -5.65 -2.31 21.61
N SER A 38 -4.66 -2.53 22.47
CA SER A 38 -4.83 -2.56 23.93
C SER A 38 -5.20 -1.19 24.53
N ARG A 39 -4.76 -0.10 23.89
CA ARG A 39 -5.05 1.26 24.33
C ARG A 39 -6.03 1.93 23.37
N PRO A 40 -7.13 2.54 23.87
CA PRO A 40 -8.12 3.20 23.02
C PRO A 40 -7.52 4.27 22.08
N THR A 41 -6.49 5.00 22.54
CA THR A 41 -5.86 6.08 21.78
C THR A 41 -5.05 5.56 20.58
N SER A 42 -4.32 4.45 20.71
CA SER A 42 -3.60 3.84 19.59
C SER A 42 -4.56 3.07 18.67
N ALA A 43 -5.62 2.47 19.22
CA ALA A 43 -6.65 1.81 18.43
C ALA A 43 -7.34 2.78 17.46
N LEU A 44 -7.57 4.04 17.86
CA LEU A 44 -8.11 5.08 16.96
C LEU A 44 -7.26 5.26 15.70
N VAL A 45 -5.93 5.28 15.84
CA VAL A 45 -5.01 5.40 14.69
C VAL A 45 -5.12 4.18 13.78
N VAL A 46 -5.26 2.98 14.36
CA VAL A 46 -5.47 1.75 13.59
C VAL A 46 -6.75 1.83 12.77
N PHE A 47 -7.86 2.23 13.39
CA PHE A 47 -9.15 2.40 12.68
C PHE A 47 -9.05 3.43 11.55
N ASP A 48 -8.41 4.57 11.80
CA ASP A 48 -8.21 5.60 10.78
C ASP A 48 -7.40 5.06 9.58
N VAL A 49 -6.31 4.34 9.85
CA VAL A 49 -5.51 3.70 8.80
C VAL A 49 -6.34 2.70 7.99
N TYR A 50 -7.13 1.83 8.63
CA TYR A 50 -7.98 0.87 7.89
C TYR A 50 -9.05 1.58 7.06
N LEU A 51 -9.66 2.66 7.57
CA LEU A 51 -10.61 3.45 6.81
C LEU A 51 -9.94 4.11 5.60
N ALA A 52 -8.76 4.68 5.77
CA ALA A 52 -7.97 5.23 4.67
C ALA A 52 -7.61 4.17 3.62
N LEU A 53 -7.22 2.96 4.05
CA LEU A 53 -6.92 1.84 3.15
C LEU A 53 -8.15 1.37 2.38
N LEU A 54 -9.34 1.35 3.02
CA LEU A 54 -10.60 1.05 2.33
C LEU A 54 -10.91 2.10 1.27
N MET A 55 -10.80 3.39 1.60
CA MET A 55 -11.00 4.47 0.64
C MET A 55 -10.04 4.36 -0.55
N ILE A 56 -8.76 4.08 -0.28
CA ILE A 56 -7.74 3.89 -1.32
C ILE A 56 -8.06 2.65 -2.16
N ALA A 57 -8.46 1.53 -1.55
CA ALA A 57 -8.85 0.33 -2.28
C ALA A 57 -10.06 0.58 -3.20
N THR A 58 -11.08 1.28 -2.70
CA THR A 58 -12.23 1.71 -3.51
C THR A 58 -11.79 2.60 -4.68
N TRP A 59 -10.89 3.54 -4.44
CA TRP A 59 -10.32 4.37 -5.52
C TRP A 59 -9.56 3.53 -6.56
N MET A 60 -8.71 2.60 -6.12
CA MET A 60 -7.97 1.68 -7.00
C MET A 60 -8.92 0.84 -7.86
N PHE A 61 -10.04 0.38 -7.28
CA PHE A 61 -11.08 -0.35 -8.01
C PHE A 61 -11.60 0.45 -9.21
N PHE A 62 -12.07 1.67 -8.95
CA PHE A 62 -12.62 2.53 -9.99
C PHE A 62 -11.55 2.98 -11.01
N ASP A 63 -10.33 3.28 -10.58
CA ASP A 63 -9.23 3.66 -11.48
C ASP A 63 -8.82 2.51 -12.40
N ALA A 64 -8.67 1.29 -11.86
CA ALA A 64 -8.34 0.11 -12.64
C ALA A 64 -9.44 -0.22 -13.65
N ARG A 65 -10.71 -0.11 -13.24
CA ARG A 65 -11.85 -0.34 -14.14
C ARG A 65 -11.88 0.66 -15.29
N LYS A 66 -11.63 1.95 -15.03
CA LYS A 66 -11.51 3.00 -16.07
C LYS A 66 -10.37 2.73 -17.06
N ARG A 67 -9.33 2.02 -16.62
CA ARG A 67 -8.16 1.66 -17.44
C ARG A 67 -8.30 0.32 -18.17
N GLY A 68 -9.45 -0.36 -18.05
CA GLY A 68 -9.71 -1.65 -18.68
C GLY A 68 -9.11 -2.85 -17.95
N HIS A 69 -8.61 -2.67 -16.73
CA HIS A 69 -8.12 -3.78 -15.91
C HIS A 69 -9.28 -4.51 -15.22
N GLY A 70 -9.18 -5.84 -15.15
CA GLY A 70 -10.15 -6.70 -14.45
C GLY A 70 -9.88 -6.82 -12.94
N PRO A 71 -10.83 -7.39 -12.17
CA PRO A 71 -10.68 -7.56 -10.72
C PRO A 71 -9.50 -8.47 -10.34
N GLY A 72 -9.13 -9.43 -11.19
CA GLY A 72 -7.94 -10.27 -10.98
C GLY A 72 -6.61 -9.50 -11.02
N TYR A 73 -6.55 -8.34 -11.66
CA TYR A 73 -5.38 -7.46 -11.57
C TYR A 73 -5.25 -6.83 -10.18
N LEU A 74 -6.38 -6.50 -9.55
CA LEU A 74 -6.41 -5.84 -8.24
C LEU A 74 -6.15 -6.77 -7.07
N SER A 75 -6.42 -8.06 -7.20
CA SER A 75 -6.30 -9.03 -6.10
C SER A 75 -4.91 -9.05 -5.48
N LEU A 76 -3.85 -9.02 -6.31
CA LEU A 76 -2.48 -8.96 -5.82
C LEU A 76 -2.20 -7.69 -5.02
N PHE A 77 -2.66 -6.53 -5.50
CA PHE A 77 -2.46 -5.27 -4.79
C PHE A 77 -3.24 -5.25 -3.49
N TYR A 78 -4.48 -5.73 -3.47
CA TYR A 78 -5.28 -5.80 -2.24
C TYR A 78 -4.70 -6.75 -1.21
N LEU A 79 -4.13 -7.88 -1.63
CA LEU A 79 -3.42 -8.77 -0.72
C LEU A 79 -2.23 -8.07 -0.06
N ILE A 80 -1.43 -7.35 -0.87
CA ILE A 80 -0.30 -6.57 -0.34
C ILE A 80 -0.80 -5.44 0.56
N THR A 81 -1.87 -4.73 0.19
CA THR A 81 -2.48 -3.66 1.01
C THR A 81 -2.95 -4.20 2.36
N PHE A 82 -3.58 -5.37 2.36
CA PHE A 82 -4.08 -5.98 3.58
C PHE A 82 -2.94 -6.36 4.55
N CYS A 83 -1.83 -6.86 4.03
CA CYS A 83 -0.68 -7.27 4.85
C CYS A 83 0.24 -6.10 5.26
N PHE A 84 0.43 -5.12 4.37
CA PHE A 84 1.49 -4.10 4.50
C PHE A 84 0.97 -2.66 4.39
N GLY A 85 -0.34 -2.46 4.38
CA GLY A 85 -0.97 -1.14 4.29
C GLY A 85 -0.59 -0.42 2.99
N SER A 86 0.20 0.64 3.11
CA SER A 86 0.54 1.54 1.99
C SER A 86 1.38 0.91 0.88
N ALA A 87 2.01 -0.26 1.10
CA ALA A 87 2.81 -0.92 0.06
C ALA A 87 1.98 -1.30 -1.19
N GLY A 88 0.76 -1.79 -1.01
CA GLY A 88 -0.12 -2.19 -2.12
C GLY A 88 -0.49 -1.01 -3.04
N PRO A 89 -1.02 0.10 -2.50
CA PRO A 89 -1.30 1.31 -3.28
C PRO A 89 -0.07 1.92 -3.94
N LEU A 90 1.09 1.92 -3.25
CA LEU A 90 2.35 2.41 -3.81
C LEU A 90 2.83 1.55 -4.98
N ALA A 91 2.73 0.22 -4.87
CA ALA A 91 3.02 -0.69 -5.97
C ALA A 91 2.07 -0.48 -7.17
N TYR A 92 0.78 -0.26 -6.90
CA TYR A 92 -0.21 0.06 -7.93
C TYR A 92 0.13 1.37 -8.65
N LEU A 93 0.41 2.43 -7.91
CA LEU A 93 0.79 3.74 -8.46
C LEU A 93 2.10 3.66 -9.26
N THR A 94 3.06 2.86 -8.81
CA THR A 94 4.33 2.61 -9.51
C THR A 94 4.08 1.99 -10.88
N LEU A 95 3.35 0.87 -10.94
CA LEU A 95 3.06 0.18 -12.20
C LEU A 95 2.21 1.03 -13.15
N ARG A 96 1.22 1.74 -12.59
CA ARG A 96 0.43 2.72 -13.33
C ARG A 96 1.30 3.82 -13.93
N GLY A 97 2.19 4.43 -13.13
CA GLY A 97 3.09 5.48 -13.56
C GLY A 97 4.06 5.01 -14.65
N TRP A 98 4.50 3.76 -14.59
CA TRP A 98 5.32 3.13 -15.62
C TRP A 98 4.57 2.97 -16.94
N HIS A 99 3.32 2.49 -16.89
CA HIS A 99 2.47 2.34 -18.07
C HIS A 99 2.18 3.69 -18.74
N ASP A 100 1.85 4.72 -17.96
CA ASP A 100 1.59 6.08 -18.46
C ASP A 100 2.86 6.68 -19.11
N TYR A 101 4.04 6.43 -18.53
CA TYR A 101 5.31 6.86 -19.10
C TYR A 101 5.66 6.15 -20.41
N ARG A 102 5.42 4.85 -20.52
CA ARG A 102 5.66 4.11 -21.77
C ARG A 102 4.72 4.55 -22.89
N ARG A 103 3.46 4.86 -22.59
CA ARG A 103 2.48 5.33 -23.59
C ARG A 103 2.81 6.71 -24.15
N THR A 104 3.39 7.61 -23.34
CA THR A 104 3.75 8.97 -23.78
C THR A 104 5.04 9.03 -24.60
N ARG A 105 5.81 7.95 -24.65
CA ARG A 105 7.03 7.83 -25.46
C ARG A 105 6.84 7.06 -26.79
N ARG A 106 5.64 6.54 -27.04
CA ARG A 106 5.24 5.98 -28.34
C ARG A 106 4.47 7.04 -29.10
#